data_AF-A0A1B7N110-F1
#
_entry.id   AF-A0A1B7N110-F1
#
_cell.length_a   1.000
_cell.length_b   1.000
_cell.length_c   1.000
_cell.angle_alpha   90.00
_cell.angle_beta   90.00
_cell.angle_gamma   90.00
#
_symmetry.space_group_name_H-M   'P 1'
#
loop_
_entity.id
_entity.type
_entity.pdbx_description
1 polymer ?
#
loop_
_entity_poly.entity_id
_entity_poly.type
_entity_poly.pdbx_seq_one_letter_code
_entity_poly.pdbx_strand_id
1 'polypeptide(L)'
;PNPDAFKPERFLREDGSLTSDTMSLAFGWGRRACAGRHVVNASLWIAMTSFLATFSFHQALDERGEEIPVVPKFSIGLAIYPETFPCRIVPRFEDASVENLTRLTGLGLSINISICRVSH
;
A
#
# COMPACT_ATOMS: atom_id res chain seq x y z
N PRO A 1 0.34 -25.20 3.48
CA PRO A 1 0.45 -24.18 4.56
C PRO A 1 1.85 -23.56 4.60
N ASN A 2 1.96 -22.23 4.77
CA ASN A 2 3.23 -21.50 4.97
C ASN A 2 2.90 -20.11 5.57
N PRO A 3 2.63 -20.04 6.89
CA PRO A 3 2.01 -18.86 7.51
C PRO A 3 2.87 -17.61 7.43
N ASP A 4 4.20 -17.75 7.41
CA ASP A 4 5.14 -16.63 7.40
C ASP A 4 5.35 -16.04 5.99
N ALA A 5 4.97 -16.78 4.95
CA ALA A 5 5.06 -16.30 3.57
C ALA A 5 3.84 -15.46 3.18
N PHE A 6 4.11 -14.26 2.65
CA PHE A 6 3.10 -13.45 1.97
C PHE A 6 2.59 -14.17 0.72
N LYS A 7 1.36 -14.68 0.76
CA LYS A 7 0.71 -15.45 -0.33
C LYS A 7 -0.74 -15.01 -0.51
N PRO A 8 -1.01 -13.98 -1.32
CA PRO A 8 -2.38 -13.50 -1.59
C PRO A 8 -3.31 -14.59 -2.13
N GLU A 9 -2.77 -15.58 -2.83
CA GLU A 9 -3.51 -16.70 -3.43
C GLU A 9 -4.25 -17.53 -2.38
N ARG A 10 -3.89 -17.43 -1.09
CA ARG A 10 -4.64 -18.05 0.01
C ARG A 10 -6.10 -17.61 0.07
N PHE A 11 -6.40 -16.42 -0.43
CA PHE A 11 -7.74 -15.84 -0.42
C PHE A 11 -8.48 -16.05 -1.75
N LEU A 12 -7.89 -16.78 -2.70
CA LEU A 12 -8.45 -17.06 -4.01
C LEU A 12 -8.78 -18.55 -4.15
N ARG A 13 -9.86 -18.86 -4.86
CA ARG A 13 -10.18 -20.19 -5.38
C ARG A 13 -9.46 -20.42 -6.71
N GLU A 14 -9.47 -21.66 -7.20
CA GLU A 14 -8.84 -22.02 -8.48
C GLU A 14 -9.41 -21.25 -9.69
N ASP A 15 -10.69 -20.84 -9.62
CA ASP A 15 -11.34 -20.02 -10.64
C ASP A 15 -11.05 -18.51 -10.51
N GLY A 16 -10.20 -18.11 -9.57
CA GLY A 16 -9.86 -16.71 -9.28
C GLY A 16 -10.89 -15.96 -8.44
N SER A 17 -12.00 -16.60 -8.03
CA SER A 17 -12.97 -15.99 -7.13
C SER A 17 -12.46 -15.95 -5.68
N LEU A 18 -12.99 -15.02 -4.88
CA LEU A 18 -12.61 -14.89 -3.48
C LEU A 18 -13.12 -16.08 -2.65
N THR A 19 -12.31 -16.54 -1.72
CA THR A 19 -12.75 -17.47 -0.67
C THR A 19 -13.68 -16.76 0.33
N SER A 20 -14.29 -17.53 1.24
CA SER A 20 -15.06 -16.97 2.35
C SER A 20 -14.19 -16.42 3.49
N ASP A 21 -12.87 -16.63 3.43
CA ASP A 21 -11.97 -16.10 4.44
C ASP A 21 -11.75 -14.60 4.21
N THR A 22 -12.13 -13.81 5.22
CA THR A 22 -12.04 -12.35 5.21
C THR A 22 -11.10 -11.81 6.28
N MET A 23 -10.31 -12.69 6.94
CA MET A 23 -9.43 -12.34 8.07
C MET A 23 -10.13 -11.50 9.16
N SER A 24 -11.39 -11.79 9.45
CA SER A 24 -12.19 -11.02 10.43
C SER A 24 -11.56 -10.97 11.82
N LEU A 25 -10.76 -11.97 12.18
CA LEU A 25 -10.02 -12.07 13.43
C LEU A 25 -9.04 -10.92 13.68
N ALA A 26 -8.54 -10.25 12.63
CA ALA A 26 -7.68 -9.07 12.75
C ALA A 26 -8.39 -7.91 13.49
N PHE A 27 -9.72 -7.90 13.46
CA PHE A 27 -10.56 -6.92 14.16
C PHE A 27 -11.13 -7.44 15.48
N GLY A 28 -10.67 -8.61 15.96
CA GLY A 28 -11.20 -9.28 17.15
C GLY A 28 -12.58 -9.92 16.95
N TRP A 29 -13.17 -10.40 18.04
CA TRP A 29 -14.46 -11.10 18.05
C TRP A 29 -15.35 -10.69 19.22
N GLY A 30 -16.64 -11.04 19.13
CA GLY A 30 -17.62 -10.85 20.19
C GLY A 30 -17.92 -9.38 20.50
N ARG A 31 -18.30 -9.09 21.75
CA ARG A 31 -18.80 -7.76 22.17
C ARG A 31 -17.77 -6.62 22.08
N ARG A 32 -16.49 -6.94 21.87
CA ARG A 32 -15.38 -5.96 21.77
C ARG A 32 -14.67 -6.02 20.41
N ALA A 33 -15.30 -6.63 19.41
CA ALA A 33 -14.82 -6.54 18.04
C ALA A 33 -14.75 -5.06 17.61
N CYS A 34 -13.80 -4.74 16.73
CA CYS A 34 -13.56 -3.38 16.26
C CYS A 34 -14.82 -2.81 15.60
N ALA A 35 -15.44 -1.83 16.24
CA ALA A 35 -16.62 -1.13 15.69
C ALA A 35 -16.31 -0.41 14.36
N GLY A 36 -15.05 -0.07 14.12
CA GLY A 36 -14.57 0.61 12.91
C GLY A 36 -14.27 -0.32 11.72
N ARG A 37 -14.40 -1.65 11.86
CA ARG A 37 -14.01 -2.63 10.82
C ARG A 37 -14.53 -2.29 9.42
N HIS A 38 -15.82 -1.92 9.32
CA HIS A 38 -16.43 -1.63 8.03
C HIS A 38 -15.88 -0.35 7.40
N VAL A 39 -15.67 0.69 8.22
CA VAL A 39 -15.08 1.95 7.77
C VAL A 39 -13.65 1.73 7.30
N VAL A 40 -12.83 1.02 8.09
CA VAL A 40 -11.43 0.70 7.74
C VAL A 40 -11.35 -0.12 6.46
N ASN A 41 -12.17 -1.16 6.31
CA ASN A 41 -12.14 -1.99 5.11
C ASN A 41 -12.50 -1.19 3.85
N ALA A 42 -13.53 -0.34 3.91
CA ALA A 42 -13.95 0.47 2.78
C ALA A 42 -12.90 1.54 2.44
N SER A 43 -12.40 2.28 3.43
CA SER A 43 -11.43 3.35 3.19
C SER A 43 -10.08 2.81 2.72
N LEU A 44 -9.61 1.70 3.30
CA LEU A 44 -8.36 1.05 2.88
C LEU A 44 -8.46 0.53 1.44
N TRP A 45 -9.58 -0.09 1.07
CA TRP A 45 -9.81 -0.55 -0.30
C TRP A 45 -9.76 0.61 -1.29
N ILE A 46 -10.47 1.70 -1.00
CA ILE A 46 -10.49 2.90 -1.86
C ILE A 46 -9.07 3.48 -1.97
N ALA A 47 -8.36 3.64 -0.85
CA ALA A 47 -7.01 4.20 -0.87
C ALA A 47 -6.06 3.33 -1.70
N MET A 48 -6.01 2.02 -1.44
CA MET A 48 -5.10 1.09 -2.14
C MET A 48 -5.40 1.02 -3.64
N THR A 49 -6.66 0.87 -4.03
CA THR A 49 -7.04 0.83 -5.46
C THR A 49 -6.74 2.15 -6.16
N SER A 50 -6.97 3.30 -5.50
CA SER A 50 -6.65 4.61 -6.05
C SER A 50 -5.15 4.80 -6.24
N PHE A 51 -4.33 4.40 -5.26
CA PHE A 51 -2.88 4.46 -5.36
C PHE A 51 -2.35 3.56 -6.48
N LEU A 52 -2.81 2.31 -6.55
CA LEU A 52 -2.37 1.36 -7.58
C LEU A 52 -2.86 1.70 -8.98
N ALA A 53 -4.00 2.39 -9.11
CA ALA A 53 -4.50 2.88 -10.39
C ALA A 53 -3.68 4.08 -10.90
N THR A 54 -3.19 4.93 -9.99
CA THR A 54 -2.56 6.21 -10.33
C THR A 54 -1.03 6.13 -10.38
N PHE A 55 -0.43 5.26 -9.56
CA PHE A 55 1.02 5.19 -9.36
C PHE A 55 1.58 3.78 -9.57
N SER A 56 2.86 3.74 -9.90
CA SER A 56 3.70 2.56 -9.89
C SER A 56 4.74 2.69 -8.77
N PHE A 57 4.91 1.61 -8.02
CA PHE A 57 5.84 1.53 -6.90
C PHE A 57 7.05 0.69 -7.32
N HIS A 58 8.23 1.26 -7.14
CA HIS A 58 9.51 0.64 -7.50
C HIS A 58 10.49 0.70 -6.33
N GLN A 59 11.50 -0.16 -6.38
CA GLN A 59 12.66 -0.05 -5.51
C GLN A 59 13.37 1.29 -5.78
N ALA A 60 13.94 1.86 -4.72
CA ALA A 60 14.79 3.04 -4.87
C ALA A 60 16.08 2.65 -5.60
N LEU A 61 16.71 3.63 -6.25
CA LEU A 61 17.99 3.45 -6.93
C LEU A 61 19.12 4.02 -6.08
N ASP A 62 20.28 3.38 -6.10
CA ASP A 62 21.51 3.91 -5.52
C ASP A 62 22.20 4.93 -6.44
N GLU A 63 23.37 5.43 -6.04
CA GLU A 63 24.17 6.39 -6.84
C GLU A 63 24.63 5.84 -8.20
N ARG A 64 24.57 4.52 -8.40
CA ARG A 64 24.96 3.83 -9.62
C ARG A 64 23.76 3.47 -10.49
N GLY A 65 22.54 3.76 -10.04
CA GLY A 65 21.31 3.43 -10.74
C GLY A 65 20.80 2.01 -10.48
N GLU A 66 21.35 1.28 -9.50
CA GLU A 66 20.95 -0.09 -9.18
C GLU A 66 19.86 -0.13 -8.10
N GLU A 67 18.98 -1.13 -8.17
CA GLU A 67 17.88 -1.26 -7.21
C GLU A 67 18.37 -1.60 -5.79
N ILE A 68 17.93 -0.81 -4.82
CA ILE A 68 18.20 -1.05 -3.40
C ILE A 68 17.23 -2.13 -2.89
N PRO A 69 17.72 -3.31 -2.48
CA PRO A 69 16.87 -4.39 -2.00
C PRO A 69 16.12 -3.97 -0.73
N VAL A 70 14.80 -4.12 -0.75
CA VAL A 70 13.95 -3.84 0.42
C VAL A 70 13.93 -5.08 1.32
N VAL A 71 14.55 -4.99 2.49
CA VAL A 71 14.43 -5.99 3.55
C VAL A 71 13.38 -5.51 4.56
N PRO A 72 12.23 -6.19 4.68
CA PRO A 72 11.16 -5.77 5.60
C PRO A 72 11.66 -5.78 7.05
N LYS A 73 11.60 -4.62 7.69
CA LYS A 73 11.85 -4.45 9.12
C LYS A 73 10.65 -3.78 9.74
N PHE A 74 10.31 -4.17 10.97
CA PHE A 74 9.11 -3.72 11.63
C PHE A 74 9.40 -3.32 13.06
N SER A 75 8.68 -2.30 13.53
CA SER A 75 8.71 -1.90 14.94
C SER A 75 8.12 -2.98 15.83
N ILE A 76 8.53 -2.98 17.09
CA ILE A 76 7.95 -3.84 18.14
C ILE A 76 7.02 -3.00 19.00
N GLY A 77 5.81 -3.49 19.29
CA GLY A 77 4.86 -2.79 20.14
C GLY A 77 3.42 -3.28 19.98
N LEU A 78 2.48 -2.55 20.60
CA LEU A 78 1.05 -2.83 20.50
C LEU A 78 0.54 -2.73 19.05
N ALA A 79 1.11 -1.82 18.27
CA ALA A 79 0.93 -1.74 16.83
C ALA A 79 2.29 -1.90 16.15
N ILE A 80 2.30 -2.65 15.05
CA ILE A 80 3.48 -2.98 14.27
C ILE A 80 3.45 -2.12 13.01
N TYR A 81 4.51 -1.33 12.80
CA TYR A 81 4.69 -0.49 11.63
C TYR A 81 5.97 -0.90 10.90
N PRO A 82 6.00 -0.82 9.56
CA PRO A 82 7.26 -0.95 8.84
C PRO A 82 8.22 0.18 9.26
N GLU A 83 9.51 -0.15 9.39
CA GLU A 83 10.54 0.86 9.45
C GLU A 83 10.59 1.64 8.14
N THR A 84 11.12 2.86 8.18
CA THR A 84 11.30 3.67 6.97
C THR A 84 12.27 2.97 6.01
N PHE A 85 11.84 2.76 4.76
CA PHE A 85 12.68 2.24 3.69
C PHE A 85 12.58 3.15 2.46
N PRO A 86 13.66 3.28 1.68
CA PRO A 86 13.63 4.09 0.47
C PRO A 86 12.79 3.38 -0.61
N CYS A 87 11.93 4.13 -1.28
CA CYS A 87 11.13 3.63 -2.41
C CYS A 87 10.91 4.75 -3.43
N ARG A 88 10.57 4.35 -4.66
CA ARG A 88 10.28 5.28 -5.75
C ARG A 88 8.83 5.10 -6.20
N ILE A 89 8.04 6.16 -6.09
CA ILE A 89 6.63 6.20 -6.49
C ILE A 89 6.52 7.11 -7.70
N VAL A 90 6.11 6.55 -8.84
CA VAL A 90 5.98 7.29 -10.11
C VAL A 90 4.53 7.28 -10.61
N PRO A 91 3.99 8.38 -11.13
CA PRO A 91 2.69 8.35 -11.80
C PRO A 91 2.69 7.40 -13.00
N ARG A 92 1.56 6.74 -13.27
CA ARG A 92 1.39 5.84 -14.42
C ARG A 92 1.11 6.55 -15.74
N PHE A 93 0.68 7.80 -15.69
CA PHE A 93 0.26 8.57 -16.86
C PHE A 93 1.27 9.69 -17.13
N GLU A 94 1.67 9.87 -18.39
CA GLU A 94 2.68 10.85 -18.81
C GLU A 94 2.26 12.31 -18.53
N ASP A 95 0.95 12.60 -18.61
CA ASP A 95 0.36 13.92 -18.35
C ASP A 95 -0.03 14.17 -16.88
N ALA A 96 0.45 13.33 -15.96
CA ALA A 96 0.18 13.45 -14.53
C ALA A 96 1.02 14.56 -13.87
N SER A 97 0.88 15.80 -14.35
CA SER A 97 1.38 16.97 -13.62
C SER A 97 0.77 17.02 -12.21
N VAL A 98 1.47 17.65 -11.26
CA VAL A 98 0.98 17.81 -9.89
C VAL A 98 -0.41 18.46 -9.87
N GLU A 99 -0.69 19.41 -10.79
CA GLU A 99 -2.02 20.02 -10.92
C GLU A 99 -3.08 19.02 -11.39
N ASN A 100 -2.76 18.18 -12.37
CA ASN A 100 -3.70 17.18 -12.89
C ASN A 100 -3.98 16.08 -11.85
N LEU A 101 -2.97 15.65 -11.10
CA LEU A 101 -3.14 14.70 -10.00
C LEU A 101 -3.97 15.29 -8.85
N THR A 102 -3.74 16.56 -8.49
CA THR A 102 -4.53 17.28 -7.48
C THR A 102 -6.00 17.39 -7.93
N ARG A 103 -6.23 17.67 -9.22
CA ARG A 103 -7.57 17.76 -9.81
C ARG A 103 -8.29 16.41 -9.87
N LEU A 104 -7.57 15.32 -10.16
CA LEU A 104 -8.16 13.97 -10.26
C LEU A 104 -8.43 13.35 -8.89
N THR A 105 -7.59 13.62 -7.89
CA THR A 105 -7.67 12.99 -6.56
C THR A 105 -8.40 13.84 -5.53
N GLY A 106 -8.55 15.15 -5.76
CA GLY A 106 -9.13 16.09 -4.79
C GLY A 106 -8.28 16.28 -3.52
N LEU A 107 -7.08 15.70 -3.46
CA LEU A 107 -6.16 15.81 -2.34
C LEU A 107 -5.29 17.06 -2.53
N GLY A 108 -5.56 18.10 -1.75
CA GLY A 108 -4.74 19.31 -1.71
C GLY A 108 -3.28 19.02 -1.29
N LEU A 109 -2.40 19.97 -1.62
CA LEU A 109 -0.93 19.99 -1.52
C LEU A 109 -0.26 19.65 -0.16
N SER A 110 -0.96 19.07 0.81
CA SER A 110 -0.43 18.76 2.14
C SER A 110 0.19 17.36 2.28
N ILE A 111 0.13 16.51 1.25
CA ILE A 111 0.90 15.26 1.24
C ILE A 111 2.26 15.56 0.60
N ASN A 112 3.30 15.67 1.44
CA ASN A 112 4.70 15.64 1.01
C ASN A 112 5.01 14.27 0.41
N ILE A 113 4.54 14.03 -0.81
CA ILE A 113 5.09 12.99 -1.68
C ILE A 113 6.47 13.55 -2.05
N SER A 114 7.52 13.09 -1.36
CA SER A 114 8.88 13.22 -1.88
C SER A 114 8.95 12.41 -3.17
N ILE A 115 8.49 13.02 -4.26
CA ILE A 115 8.84 12.60 -5.60
C ILE A 115 10.35 12.88 -5.65
N CYS A 116 11.16 11.83 -5.49
CA CYS A 116 12.57 11.89 -5.82
C CYS A 116 12.67 12.37 -7.26
N ARG A 117 12.89 13.68 -7.45
CA ARG A 117 13.37 14.22 -8.71
C ARG A 117 14.70 13.52 -8.96
N VAL A 118 14.72 12.67 -9.98
CA VAL A 118 15.98 12.29 -10.62
C VAL A 118 16.52 13.59 -11.21
N SER A 119 17.51 14.17 -10.54
CA SER A 119 18.26 15.32 -11.04
C SER A 119 19.10 14.88 -12.24
N HIS A 120 18.76 15.48 -13.38
CA HIS A 120 19.49 15.62 -14.66
C HIS A 120 20.32 14.46 -15.22
#